data_AF-A0A1A0DM17-F1
#
_entry.id   AF-A0A1A0DM17-F1
#
_cell.length_a   1.000
_cell.length_b   1.000
_cell.length_c   1.000
_cell.angle_alpha   90.00
_cell.angle_beta   90.00
_cell.angle_gamma   90.00
#
_symmetry.space_group_name_H-M   'P 1'
#
loop_
_entity.id
_entity.type
_entity.pdbx_description
1 polymer ?
#
loop_
_entity_poly.entity_id
_entity_poly.type
_entity_poly.pdbx_seq_one_letter_code
_entity_poly.pdbx_strand_id
1 'polypeptide(L)'
;MTQPANTAVSRRTALASAFAASAAAVLPAVACAATSVGNDAHLLALYQQFQRVSDAIHAIDTGVVYKCGTLEATQQESKLETLLRRDDLLLKQIANTPALTSRGRQIKASIVLARLPRAVEDFNLDLSSEEIQMCLSLARDVAGGAA
;
A
#
# COMPACT_ATOMS: atom_id res chain seq x y z
N MET A 1 -66.85 -9.71 8.73
CA MET A 1 -67.53 -9.27 7.49
C MET A 1 -67.82 -7.79 7.61
N THR A 2 -67.50 -7.04 6.56
CA THR A 2 -68.10 -5.76 6.12
C THR A 2 -67.99 -4.50 7.01
N GLN A 3 -67.05 -3.64 6.63
CA GLN A 3 -67.16 -2.18 6.65
C GLN A 3 -68.21 -1.70 5.62
N PRO A 4 -68.87 -0.55 5.83
CA PRO A 4 -68.71 0.62 4.95
C PRO A 4 -68.69 1.95 5.75
N ALA A 5 -67.75 2.88 5.54
CA ALA A 5 -67.73 3.97 4.54
C ALA A 5 -68.92 4.95 4.61
N ASN A 6 -68.73 6.21 5.05
CA ASN A 6 -68.49 7.35 4.14
C ASN A 6 -68.46 8.74 4.84
N THR A 7 -67.44 9.53 4.48
CA THR A 7 -67.39 10.99 4.23
C THR A 7 -68.23 11.98 5.05
N ALA A 8 -67.54 12.92 5.73
CA ALA A 8 -67.90 14.34 5.66
C ALA A 8 -66.69 15.25 5.97
N VAL A 9 -66.49 16.22 5.10
CA VAL A 9 -65.40 17.19 5.04
C VAL A 9 -65.64 18.36 6.01
N SER A 10 -64.55 18.77 6.67
CA SER A 10 -64.13 20.12 7.10
C SER A 10 -65.14 21.04 7.82
N ARG A 11 -64.75 21.48 9.03
CA ARG A 11 -64.98 22.86 9.50
C ARG A 11 -64.00 23.23 10.63
N ARG A 12 -63.12 24.19 10.31
CA ARG A 12 -62.67 25.31 11.18
C ARG A 12 -61.59 24.97 12.21
N THR A 13 -60.33 25.23 11.86
CA THR A 13 -59.56 26.44 12.25
C THR A 13 -59.28 26.53 13.75
N ALA A 14 -58.08 26.12 14.13
CA ALA A 14 -57.36 26.68 15.27
C ALA A 14 -55.87 26.74 14.92
N LEU A 15 -55.48 27.79 14.19
CA LEU A 15 -54.09 28.25 14.06
C LEU A 15 -53.79 29.13 15.27
N ALA A 16 -52.99 28.61 16.19
CA ALA A 16 -52.24 29.31 17.23
C ALA A 16 -51.49 28.17 17.94
N SER A 17 -50.21 28.15 18.24
CA SER A 17 -49.08 29.08 18.34
C SER A 17 -47.92 28.11 18.68
N ALA A 18 -46.62 28.37 18.69
CA ALA A 18 -45.78 29.53 18.55
C ALA A 18 -44.44 28.95 18.04
N PHE A 19 -43.74 29.72 17.22
CA PHE A 19 -42.40 29.42 16.75
C PHE A 19 -41.43 29.65 17.93
N ALA A 20 -40.82 28.59 18.45
CA ALA A 20 -39.75 28.70 19.43
C ALA A 20 -38.55 27.88 18.94
N ALA A 21 -37.53 28.62 18.52
CA ALA A 21 -36.25 28.14 18.06
C ALA A 21 -35.51 27.36 19.16
N SER A 22 -34.92 26.24 18.80
CA SER A 22 -33.81 25.63 19.52
C SER A 22 -32.98 24.84 18.51
N ALA A 23 -32.09 25.55 17.83
CA ALA A 23 -31.00 24.97 17.08
C ALA A 23 -30.02 24.31 18.06
N ALA A 24 -30.14 23.00 18.25
CA ALA A 24 -29.10 22.18 18.83
C ALA A 24 -28.51 21.35 17.69
N ALA A 25 -27.40 21.84 17.15
CA ALA A 25 -26.61 21.19 16.13
C ALA A 25 -26.09 19.84 16.67
N VAL A 26 -26.73 18.74 16.24
CA VAL A 26 -26.18 17.40 16.35
C VAL A 26 -25.76 16.98 14.96
N LEU A 27 -24.50 17.25 14.63
CA LEU A 27 -23.79 16.45 13.64
C LEU A 27 -22.43 16.08 14.24
N PRO A 28 -22.08 14.78 14.26
CA PRO A 28 -20.79 14.35 14.76
C PRO A 28 -19.75 14.89 13.79
N ALA A 29 -18.88 15.78 14.28
CA ALA A 29 -17.62 16.03 13.62
C ALA A 29 -16.86 14.70 13.64
N VAL A 30 -16.99 13.95 12.54
CA VAL A 30 -16.06 12.92 12.16
C VAL A 30 -14.71 13.63 12.12
N ALA A 31 -13.94 13.52 13.20
CA ALA A 31 -12.55 13.89 13.22
C ALA A 31 -11.87 12.94 12.24
N CYS A 32 -11.85 13.36 10.97
CA CYS A 32 -11.11 12.71 9.92
C CYS A 32 -9.69 12.47 10.43
N ALA A 33 -9.26 11.21 10.36
CA ALA A 33 -7.90 10.74 10.58
C ALA A 33 -6.94 11.36 9.54
N ALA A 34 -6.76 12.68 9.61
CA ALA A 34 -5.95 13.46 8.70
C ALA A 34 -4.66 13.92 9.39
N THR A 35 -3.91 12.97 9.96
CA THR A 35 -2.50 13.20 10.36
C THR A 35 -1.55 12.09 9.93
N SER A 36 -2.01 11.04 9.24
CA SER A 36 -1.13 9.95 8.76
C SER A 36 -0.81 9.99 7.26
N VAL A 37 -1.56 10.77 6.47
CA VAL A 37 -1.39 10.83 4.99
C VAL A 37 -0.08 11.53 4.58
N GLY A 38 0.56 12.27 5.49
CA GLY A 38 1.78 13.03 5.17
C GLY A 38 3.11 12.33 5.45
N ASN A 39 3.15 11.37 6.39
CA ASN A 39 4.44 10.96 6.96
C ASN A 39 5.23 10.00 6.06
N ASP A 40 4.56 9.05 5.41
CA ASP A 40 5.21 8.04 4.56
C ASP A 40 4.68 8.01 3.12
N ALA A 41 3.90 9.00 2.66
CA ALA A 41 3.31 8.99 1.32
C ALA A 41 4.35 8.85 0.20
N HIS A 42 5.51 9.51 0.35
CA HIS A 42 6.62 9.39 -0.59
C HIS A 42 7.18 7.95 -0.62
N LEU A 43 7.39 7.34 0.56
CA LEU A 43 7.86 5.97 0.68
C LEU A 43 6.88 4.97 0.04
N LEU A 44 5.58 5.17 0.24
CA LEU A 44 4.54 4.33 -0.36
C LEU A 44 4.50 4.46 -1.88
N ALA A 45 4.64 5.68 -2.41
CA ALA A 45 4.71 5.90 -3.86
C ALA A 45 5.94 5.23 -4.48
N LEU A 46 7.10 5.34 -3.83
CA LEU A 46 8.31 4.63 -4.25
C LEU A 46 8.13 3.11 -4.21
N TYR A 47 7.51 2.59 -3.16
CA TYR A 47 7.24 1.16 -3.03
C TYR A 47 6.32 0.64 -4.14
N GLN A 48 5.27 1.37 -4.50
CA GLN A 48 4.40 1.00 -5.61
C GLN A 48 5.14 0.98 -6.95
N GLN A 49 6.05 1.94 -7.18
CA GLN A 49 6.90 1.92 -8.37
C GLN A 49 7.85 0.73 -8.37
N PHE A 50 8.45 0.44 -7.22
CA PHE A 50 9.35 -0.70 -7.03
C PHE A 50 8.66 -2.03 -7.32
N GLN A 51 7.44 -2.21 -6.81
CA GLN A 51 6.63 -3.41 -7.10
C GLN A 51 6.37 -3.57 -8.60
N ARG A 52 5.94 -2.51 -9.30
CA ARG A 52 5.69 -2.57 -10.74
C ARG A 52 6.94 -2.93 -11.54
N VAL A 53 8.11 -2.42 -11.15
CA VAL A 53 9.38 -2.75 -11.79
C VAL A 53 9.76 -4.20 -11.51
N SER A 54 9.64 -4.64 -10.26
CA SER A 54 9.88 -6.04 -9.88
C SER A 54 8.96 -7.02 -10.63
N ASP A 55 7.67 -6.69 -10.78
CA ASP A 55 6.71 -7.48 -11.55
C ASP A 55 7.07 -7.52 -13.04
N ALA A 56 7.52 -6.40 -13.60
CA ALA A 56 7.95 -6.32 -14.99
C ALA A 56 9.22 -7.14 -15.27
N ILE A 57 10.18 -7.15 -14.33
CA ILE A 57 11.37 -8.01 -14.38
C ILE A 57 10.93 -9.48 -14.33
N HIS A 58 10.09 -9.83 -13.37
CA HIS A 58 9.60 -11.20 -13.22
C HIS A 58 8.84 -11.70 -14.46
N ALA A 59 8.06 -10.83 -15.12
CA ALA A 59 7.37 -11.14 -16.36
C ALA A 59 8.33 -11.39 -17.55
N ILE A 60 9.51 -10.75 -17.55
CA ILE A 60 10.55 -11.03 -18.55
C ILE A 60 11.22 -12.36 -18.24
N ASP A 61 11.57 -12.61 -16.97
CA ASP A 61 12.27 -13.83 -16.54
C ASP A 61 11.42 -15.10 -16.73
N THR A 62 10.10 -15.00 -16.54
CA THR A 62 9.15 -16.10 -16.73
C THR A 62 8.53 -16.13 -18.13
N GLY A 63 8.86 -15.14 -18.96
CA GLY A 63 8.27 -14.93 -20.28
C GLY A 63 8.90 -15.78 -21.38
N VAL A 64 8.76 -15.30 -22.61
CA VAL A 64 9.31 -15.98 -23.78
C VAL A 64 10.84 -15.89 -23.76
N VAL A 65 11.49 -17.05 -23.90
CA VAL A 65 12.94 -17.13 -24.08
C VAL A 65 13.24 -17.06 -25.58
N TYR A 66 13.79 -15.92 -26.02
CA TYR A 66 14.27 -15.77 -27.39
C TYR A 66 15.62 -16.47 -27.58
N LYS A 67 15.91 -16.89 -28.82
CA LYS A 67 17.21 -17.47 -29.15
C LYS A 67 18.28 -16.38 -29.08
N CYS A 68 19.43 -16.72 -28.49
CA CYS A 68 20.57 -15.81 -28.44
C CYS A 68 20.96 -15.35 -29.87
N GLY A 69 21.22 -14.06 -30.02
CA GLY A 69 21.62 -13.45 -31.29
C GLY A 69 20.47 -12.98 -32.18
N THR A 70 19.20 -13.20 -31.80
CA THR A 70 18.08 -12.55 -32.50
C THR A 70 17.87 -11.11 -32.02
N LEU A 71 17.26 -10.28 -32.85
CA LEU A 71 16.98 -8.88 -32.52
C LEU A 71 16.03 -8.76 -31.33
N GLU A 72 15.07 -9.67 -31.20
CA GLU A 72 14.14 -9.74 -30.07
C GLU A 72 14.87 -10.07 -28.76
N ALA A 73 15.86 -10.96 -28.80
CA ALA A 73 16.68 -11.27 -27.63
C ALA A 73 17.45 -10.03 -27.15
N THR A 74 18.08 -9.29 -28.08
CA THR A 74 18.80 -8.04 -27.75
C THR A 74 17.86 -6.96 -27.21
N GLN A 75 16.66 -6.83 -27.77
CA GLN A 75 15.65 -5.89 -27.27
C GLN A 75 15.17 -6.27 -25.86
N GLN A 76 14.93 -7.57 -25.60
CA GLN A 76 14.54 -8.05 -24.29
C GLN A 76 15.64 -7.82 -23.25
N GLU A 77 16.90 -8.09 -23.60
CA GLU A 77 18.05 -7.88 -22.73
C GLU A 77 18.23 -6.40 -22.38
N SER A 78 18.18 -5.49 -23.37
CA SER A 78 18.28 -4.05 -23.13
C SER A 78 17.13 -3.50 -22.26
N LYS A 79 15.92 -4.06 -22.42
CA LYS A 79 14.77 -3.73 -21.58
C LYS A 79 14.98 -4.22 -20.15
N LEU A 80 15.45 -5.45 -19.98
CA LEU A 80 15.76 -6.03 -18.67
C LEU A 80 16.82 -5.19 -17.96
N GLU A 81 17.91 -4.83 -18.64
CA GLU A 81 18.97 -4.00 -18.09
C GLU A 81 18.44 -2.62 -17.61
N THR A 82 17.55 -2.01 -18.39
CA THR A 82 16.91 -0.74 -18.02
C THR A 82 16.03 -0.89 -16.77
N LEU A 83 15.29 -1.99 -16.67
CA LEU A 83 14.45 -2.28 -15.50
C LEU A 83 15.30 -2.56 -14.25
N LEU A 84 16.39 -3.32 -14.36
CA LEU A 84 17.32 -3.58 -13.27
C LEU A 84 17.96 -2.29 -12.76
N ARG A 85 18.41 -1.40 -13.65
CA ARG A 85 18.92 -0.06 -13.27
C ARG A 85 17.86 0.77 -12.53
N ARG A 86 16.60 0.66 -12.93
CA ARG A 86 15.48 1.34 -12.27
C ARG A 86 15.18 0.74 -10.90
N ASP A 87 15.22 -0.58 -10.78
CA ASP A 87 15.05 -1.33 -9.53
C ASP A 87 16.08 -0.90 -8.49
N ASP A 88 17.36 -0.86 -8.86
CA ASP A 88 18.46 -0.39 -8.01
C ASP A 88 18.28 1.04 -7.53
N LEU A 89 17.87 1.94 -8.43
CA LEU A 89 17.64 3.34 -8.10
C LEU A 89 16.48 3.48 -7.12
N LEU A 90 15.38 2.77 -7.34
CA LEU A 90 14.22 2.78 -6.45
C LEU A 90 14.58 2.19 -5.08
N LEU A 91 15.33 1.10 -5.03
CA LEU A 91 15.79 0.50 -3.78
C LEU A 91 16.67 1.48 -2.99
N LYS A 92 17.60 2.17 -3.65
CA LYS A 92 18.41 3.23 -3.03
C LYS A 92 17.55 4.37 -2.48
N GLN A 93 16.54 4.82 -3.22
CA GLN A 93 15.62 5.87 -2.76
C GLN A 93 14.78 5.41 -1.56
N ILE A 94 14.26 4.17 -1.58
CA ILE A 94 13.52 3.58 -0.47
C ILE A 94 14.41 3.45 0.76
N ALA A 95 15.66 2.99 0.62
CA ALA A 95 16.61 2.87 1.71
C ALA A 95 16.84 4.24 2.39
N ASN A 96 17.05 5.29 1.59
CA ASN A 96 17.32 6.65 2.06
C ASN A 96 16.09 7.40 2.58
N THR A 97 14.87 6.98 2.23
CA THR A 97 13.64 7.63 2.71
C THR A 97 13.30 7.11 4.11
N PRO A 98 13.22 7.94 5.15
CA PRO A 98 12.87 7.46 6.50
C PRO A 98 11.46 6.87 6.53
N ALA A 99 11.25 5.87 7.40
CA ALA A 99 9.95 5.25 7.63
C ALA A 99 9.42 5.66 9.01
N LEU A 100 8.50 6.63 9.03
CA LEU A 100 7.99 7.23 10.26
C LEU A 100 6.81 6.44 10.83
N THR A 101 6.00 5.82 9.95
CA THR A 101 4.84 5.01 10.36
C THR A 101 5.20 3.55 10.55
N SER A 102 4.37 2.82 11.31
CA SER A 102 4.47 1.35 11.42
C SER A 102 4.37 0.68 10.05
N ARG A 103 3.50 1.19 9.18
CA ARG A 103 3.32 0.67 7.82
C ARG A 103 4.56 0.86 6.95
N GLY A 104 5.21 2.02 7.02
CA GLY A 104 6.47 2.26 6.30
C GLY A 104 7.59 1.32 6.76
N ARG A 105 7.67 1.07 8.08
CA ARG A 105 8.64 0.13 8.65
C ARG A 105 8.38 -1.30 8.18
N GLN A 106 7.13 -1.75 8.19
CA GLN A 106 6.72 -3.07 7.65
C GLN A 106 7.12 -3.24 6.19
N ILE A 107 6.93 -2.20 5.36
CA ILE A 107 7.30 -2.25 3.95
C ILE A 107 8.80 -2.44 3.79
N LYS A 108 9.63 -1.64 4.47
CA LYS A 108 11.09 -1.82 4.43
C LYS A 108 11.50 -3.21 4.91
N ALA A 109 10.92 -3.67 6.00
CA ALA A 109 11.18 -5.00 6.54
C ALA A 109 10.84 -6.11 5.52
N SER A 110 9.69 -6.00 4.83
CA SER A 110 9.31 -6.95 3.78
C SER A 110 10.29 -6.97 2.59
N ILE A 111 10.84 -5.81 2.21
CA ILE A 111 11.85 -5.71 1.15
C ILE A 111 13.15 -6.38 1.60
N VAL A 112 13.58 -6.16 2.85
CA VAL A 112 14.77 -6.80 3.41
C VAL A 112 14.61 -8.32 3.43
N LEU A 113 13.47 -8.83 3.89
CA LEU A 113 13.21 -10.27 3.91
C LEU A 113 13.22 -10.91 2.51
N ALA A 114 12.76 -10.18 1.49
CA ALA A 114 12.72 -10.68 0.12
C ALA A 114 14.08 -10.60 -0.58
N ARG A 115 14.90 -9.57 -0.31
CA ARG A 115 16.13 -9.28 -1.07
C ARG A 115 17.41 -9.71 -0.36
N LEU A 116 17.49 -9.60 0.96
CA LEU A 116 18.73 -9.87 1.71
C LEU A 116 19.21 -11.32 1.53
N PRO A 117 18.36 -12.37 1.60
CA PRO A 117 18.82 -13.73 1.40
C PRO A 117 19.45 -13.96 0.02
N ARG A 118 18.81 -13.43 -1.04
CA ARG A 118 19.32 -13.51 -2.40
C ARG A 118 20.65 -12.76 -2.56
N ALA A 119 20.75 -11.55 -1.99
CA ALA A 119 21.99 -10.79 -2.03
C ALA A 119 23.13 -11.54 -1.31
N VAL A 120 22.84 -12.18 -0.18
CA VAL A 120 23.83 -12.99 0.55
C VAL A 120 24.33 -14.15 -0.31
N GLU A 121 23.42 -14.85 -1.00
CA GLU A 121 23.78 -15.91 -1.96
C GLU A 121 24.60 -15.36 -3.13
N ASP A 122 24.16 -14.27 -3.76
CA ASP A 122 24.83 -13.65 -4.93
C ASP A 122 26.25 -13.16 -4.59
N PHE A 123 26.47 -12.68 -3.37
CA PHE A 123 27.78 -12.22 -2.89
C PHE A 123 28.61 -13.32 -2.20
N ASN A 124 28.17 -14.58 -2.21
CA ASN A 124 28.81 -15.69 -1.51
C ASN A 124 29.08 -15.38 -0.03
N LEU A 125 28.18 -14.65 0.62
CA LEU A 125 28.22 -14.39 2.04
C LEU A 125 27.61 -15.57 2.80
N ASP A 126 28.05 -15.77 4.04
CA ASP A 126 27.50 -16.82 4.88
C ASP A 126 26.16 -16.40 5.47
N LEU A 127 25.07 -17.01 5.01
CA LEU A 127 23.72 -16.80 5.55
C LEU A 127 23.60 -17.22 7.03
N SER A 128 24.57 -18.00 7.54
CA SER A 128 24.66 -18.38 8.95
C SER A 128 25.39 -17.35 9.84
N SER A 129 25.91 -16.26 9.28
CA SER A 129 26.43 -15.13 10.06
C SER A 129 25.36 -14.61 11.02
N GLU A 130 25.75 -14.45 12.28
CA GLU A 130 24.90 -14.01 13.38
C GLU A 130 24.30 -12.63 13.08
N GLU A 131 25.06 -11.74 12.44
CA GLU A 131 24.62 -10.40 12.06
C GLU A 131 23.54 -10.43 10.97
N ILE A 132 23.69 -11.30 9.97
CA ILE A 132 22.70 -11.48 8.91
C ILE A 132 21.42 -12.09 9.48
N GLN A 133 21.54 -13.10 10.34
CA GLN A 133 20.41 -13.70 11.03
C GLN A 133 19.68 -12.70 11.93
N MET A 134 20.41 -11.86 12.67
CA MET A 134 19.84 -10.80 13.49
C MET A 134 19.08 -9.78 12.63
N CYS A 135 19.62 -9.37 11.47
CA CYS A 135 18.92 -8.48 10.54
C CYS A 135 17.62 -9.10 10.02
N LEU A 136 17.64 -10.38 9.65
CA LEU A 136 16.44 -11.10 9.20
C LEU A 136 15.42 -11.28 10.32
N SER A 137 15.86 -11.58 11.55
CA SER A 137 14.97 -11.67 12.72
C SER A 137 14.28 -10.35 12.99
N LEU A 138 15.05 -9.24 13.05
CA LEU A 138 14.50 -7.90 13.23
C LEU A 138 13.49 -7.54 12.13
N ALA A 139 13.78 -7.91 10.89
CA ALA A 139 12.86 -7.67 9.78
C ALA A 139 11.57 -8.50 9.91
N ARG A 140 11.63 -9.75 10.41
CA ARG A 140 10.41 -10.55 10.70
C ARG A 140 9.57 -9.88 11.79
N ASP A 141 10.19 -9.46 12.88
CA ASP A 141 9.49 -8.82 14.01
C ASP A 141 8.77 -7.55 13.55
N VAL A 142 9.44 -6.72 12.74
CA VAL A 142 8.90 -5.47 12.22
C VAL A 142 7.83 -5.68 11.14
N ALA A 143 7.94 -6.74 10.33
CA ALA A 143 6.95 -7.07 9.29
C ALA A 143 5.62 -7.59 9.86
N GLY A 144 5.54 -7.85 11.17
CA GLY A 144 4.37 -8.43 11.82
C GLY A 144 4.46 -9.93 12.02
N GLY A 145 5.67 -10.49 12.03
CA GLY A 145 5.91 -11.86 12.48
C GLY A 145 5.55 -11.96 13.96
N ALA A 146 4.41 -12.58 14.25
CA ALA A 146 4.25 -13.26 15.52
C ALA A 146 5.32 -14.36 15.58
N ALA A 147 6.08 -14.37 16.68
CA ALA A 147 6.93 -15.50 17.05
C ALA A 147 6.13 -16.81 17.12
#